data_AF-Q4KDY1-F1
#
_entry.id   AF-Q4KDY1-F1
#
_cell.length_a   1.000
_cell.length_b   1.000
_cell.length_c   1.000
_cell.angle_alpha   90.00
_cell.angle_beta   90.00
_cell.angle_gamma   90.00
#
_symmetry.space_group_name_H-M   'P 1'
#
loop_
_entity.id
_entity.type
_entity.pdbx_description
1 polymer ?
#
loop_
_entity_poly.entity_id
_entity_poly.type
_entity_poly.pdbx_seq_one_letter_code
_entity_poly.pdbx_strand_id
1 'polypeptide(L)'
;MTSNQQAPGAGRVIRVAGPDDVPAMLECDTYAQAHASRGDAVRVAVGRGQGWVEVAAGRVVGYLLLNHDFFDHGFVSLVVVAPGQQRQGVARRLLGAAERACRTPRLFISTNQSNLAARSLIAKAGFQPSGVIENLDEQDPELIFCKRVG
;
A
#
# COMPACT_ATOMS: atom_id res chain seq x y z
N MET A 1 -29.38 -15.12 33.73
CA MET A 1 -29.14 -15.41 32.30
C MET A 1 -28.89 -14.08 31.59
N THR A 2 -27.65 -13.59 31.67
CA THR A 2 -27.22 -12.39 30.94
C THR A 2 -26.66 -12.86 29.61
N SER A 3 -27.47 -12.69 28.56
CA SER A 3 -27.07 -12.89 27.17
C SER A 3 -25.97 -11.89 26.84
N ASN A 4 -24.72 -12.34 26.92
CA ASN A 4 -23.55 -11.59 26.47
C ASN A 4 -23.55 -11.62 24.94
N GLN A 5 -24.25 -10.67 24.31
CA GLN A 5 -24.04 -10.40 22.89
C GLN A 5 -22.66 -9.77 22.75
N GLN A 6 -21.67 -10.62 22.47
CA GLN A 6 -20.42 -10.16 21.89
C GLN A 6 -20.72 -9.54 20.53
N ALA A 7 -20.46 -8.23 20.41
CA ALA A 7 -20.42 -7.55 19.12
C ALA A 7 -19.48 -8.33 18.19
N PRO A 8 -19.81 -8.46 16.88
CA PRO A 8 -18.92 -9.08 15.94
C PRO A 8 -17.60 -8.30 15.98
N GLY A 9 -16.51 -8.99 16.36
CA GLY A 9 -15.19 -8.38 16.40
C GLY A 9 -14.95 -7.66 15.08
N ALA A 10 -14.56 -6.39 15.14
CA ALA A 10 -14.40 -5.52 13.98
C ALA A 10 -13.36 -6.09 13.00
N GLY A 11 -13.81 -7.01 12.15
CA GLY A 11 -12.97 -7.81 11.27
C GLY A 11 -12.30 -6.90 10.26
N ARG A 12 -10.97 -6.86 10.29
CA ARG A 12 -10.16 -6.27 9.23
C ARG A 12 -9.94 -7.34 8.17
N VAL A 13 -10.28 -7.04 6.93
CA VAL A 13 -10.12 -7.94 5.79
C VAL A 13 -9.19 -7.30 4.77
N ILE A 14 -8.26 -8.07 4.23
CA ILE A 14 -7.42 -7.65 3.11
C ILE A 14 -7.75 -8.49 1.90
N ARG A 15 -7.97 -7.82 0.77
CA ARG A 15 -8.32 -8.47 -0.50
C ARG A 15 -7.87 -7.63 -1.69
N VAL A 16 -7.88 -8.25 -2.87
CA VAL A 16 -7.75 -7.54 -4.14
C VAL A 16 -8.90 -6.53 -4.27
N ALA A 17 -8.56 -5.36 -4.79
CA ALA A 17 -9.51 -4.28 -5.07
C ALA A 17 -10.19 -4.51 -6.42
N GLY A 18 -11.50 -4.29 -6.48
CA GLY A 18 -12.26 -4.21 -7.72
C GLY A 18 -12.54 -2.76 -8.12
N PRO A 19 -13.07 -2.52 -9.34
CA PRO A 19 -13.44 -1.18 -9.79
C PRO A 19 -14.36 -0.42 -8.82
N ASP A 20 -15.27 -1.13 -8.15
CA ASP A 20 -16.21 -0.56 -7.18
C ASP A 20 -15.53 -0.06 -5.89
N ASP A 21 -14.31 -0.50 -5.59
CA ASP A 21 -13.54 -0.01 -4.44
C ASP A 21 -12.87 1.34 -4.72
N VAL A 22 -12.69 1.71 -6.00
CA VAL A 22 -11.90 2.89 -6.38
C VAL A 22 -12.42 4.18 -5.72
N PRO A 23 -13.73 4.50 -5.74
CA PRO A 23 -14.21 5.71 -5.07
C PRO A 23 -13.77 5.77 -3.59
N ALA A 24 -13.90 4.66 -2.85
CA ALA A 24 -13.49 4.58 -1.45
C ALA A 24 -11.96 4.63 -1.27
N MET A 25 -11.18 4.11 -2.22
CA MET A 25 -9.71 4.26 -2.23
C MET A 25 -9.31 5.73 -2.41
N LEU A 26 -9.99 6.46 -3.29
CA LEU A 26 -9.69 7.89 -3.54
C LEU A 26 -10.14 8.78 -2.38
N GLU A 27 -11.25 8.45 -1.71
CA GLU A 27 -11.65 9.11 -0.47
C GLU A 27 -10.61 8.90 0.66
N CYS A 28 -9.99 7.72 0.71
CA CYS A 28 -8.90 7.40 1.65
C CYS A 28 -7.59 8.17 1.34
N ASP A 29 -7.39 8.60 0.09
CA ASP A 29 -6.17 9.28 -0.37
C ASP A 29 -6.37 10.79 -0.51
N THR A 30 -6.00 11.54 0.54
CA THR A 30 -6.08 13.00 0.50
C THR A 30 -5.23 13.63 -0.61
N TYR A 31 -4.15 12.96 -1.05
CA TYR A 31 -3.35 13.44 -2.17
C TYR A 31 -4.11 13.30 -3.49
N ALA A 32 -4.86 12.22 -3.68
CA ALA A 32 -5.66 12.00 -4.89
C ALA A 32 -6.77 13.04 -5.07
N GLN A 33 -7.29 13.59 -3.98
CA GLN A 33 -8.30 14.66 -4.02
C GLN A 33 -7.76 15.96 -4.64
N ALA A 34 -6.45 16.20 -4.54
CA ALA A 34 -5.79 17.37 -5.11
C ALA A 34 -5.07 17.08 -6.44
N HIS A 35 -4.85 15.81 -6.79
CA HIS A 35 -4.05 15.41 -7.95
C HIS A 35 -4.79 14.35 -8.78
N ALA A 36 -5.49 14.79 -9.82
CA ALA A 36 -6.30 13.91 -10.68
C ALA A 36 -5.51 12.73 -11.28
N SER A 37 -4.23 12.94 -11.61
CA SER A 37 -3.33 11.90 -12.12
C SER A 37 -3.16 10.72 -11.16
N ARG A 38 -3.22 10.94 -9.84
CA ARG A 38 -3.23 9.87 -8.83
C ARG A 38 -4.47 9.00 -8.98
N GLY A 39 -5.64 9.61 -9.21
CA GLY A 39 -6.88 8.89 -9.43
C GLY A 39 -6.86 8.03 -10.69
N ASP A 40 -6.29 8.55 -11.78
CA ASP A 40 -6.12 7.82 -13.04
C ASP A 40 -5.19 6.61 -12.86
N ALA A 41 -4.05 6.79 -12.19
CA ALA A 41 -3.11 5.72 -11.90
C ALA A 41 -3.76 4.60 -11.07
N VAL A 42 -4.55 4.96 -10.04
CA VAL A 42 -5.30 3.99 -9.22
C VAL A 42 -6.32 3.23 -10.06
N ARG A 43 -7.10 3.91 -10.91
CA ARG A 43 -8.10 3.28 -11.80
C ARG A 43 -7.45 2.27 -12.75
N VAL A 44 -6.33 2.65 -13.38
CA VAL A 44 -5.58 1.76 -14.28
C VAL A 44 -5.05 0.54 -13.54
N ALA A 45 -4.42 0.73 -12.38
CA ALA A 45 -3.86 -0.37 -11.60
C ALA A 45 -4.95 -1.34 -11.11
N VAL A 46 -6.07 -0.83 -10.61
CA VAL A 46 -7.22 -1.66 -10.21
C VAL A 46 -7.80 -2.43 -11.40
N GLY A 47 -7.94 -1.79 -12.57
CA GLY A 47 -8.38 -2.46 -13.79
C GLY A 47 -7.45 -3.60 -14.25
N ARG A 48 -6.18 -3.58 -13.84
CA ARG A 48 -5.19 -4.64 -14.08
C ARG A 48 -5.11 -5.68 -12.95
N GLY A 49 -5.96 -5.59 -11.93
CA GLY A 49 -5.91 -6.47 -10.75
C GLY A 49 -4.71 -6.22 -9.84
N GLN A 50 -4.09 -5.03 -9.92
CA GLN A 50 -2.88 -4.66 -9.18
C GLN A 50 -3.19 -3.94 -7.85
N GLY A 51 -4.47 -3.64 -7.57
CA GLY A 51 -4.90 -2.97 -6.35
C GLY A 51 -5.22 -3.94 -5.20
N TRP A 52 -4.86 -3.55 -3.98
CA TRP A 52 -5.20 -4.25 -2.74
C TRP A 52 -5.78 -3.28 -1.73
N VAL A 53 -6.83 -3.67 -1.03
CA VAL A 53 -7.47 -2.85 0.01
C VAL A 53 -7.49 -3.58 1.35
N GLU A 54 -7.32 -2.84 2.43
CA GLU A 54 -7.76 -3.27 3.76
C GLU A 54 -9.11 -2.60 4.05
N VAL A 55 -10.10 -3.42 4.43
CA VAL A 55 -11.44 -2.98 4.80
C VAL A 55 -11.65 -3.24 6.30
N ALA A 56 -12.13 -2.23 7.02
CA ALA A 56 -12.52 -2.36 8.43
C ALA A 56 -13.89 -1.71 8.64
N ALA A 57 -14.81 -2.42 9.29
CA ALA A 57 -16.19 -1.96 9.50
C ALA A 57 -16.85 -1.44 8.21
N GLY A 58 -16.68 -2.18 7.10
CA GLY A 58 -17.26 -1.85 5.79
C GLY A 58 -16.58 -0.71 5.03
N ARG A 59 -15.49 -0.11 5.55
CA ARG A 59 -14.80 1.01 4.92
C ARG A 59 -13.37 0.66 4.52
N VAL A 60 -12.92 1.16 3.37
CA VAL A 60 -11.51 1.12 2.99
C VAL A 60 -10.73 1.98 3.98
N VAL A 61 -9.76 1.36 4.67
CA VAL A 61 -8.90 2.03 5.66
C VAL A 61 -7.47 2.23 5.17
N GLY A 62 -7.14 1.63 4.04
CA GLY A 62 -5.88 1.78 3.34
C GLY A 62 -5.85 0.89 2.11
N TYR A 63 -4.94 1.20 1.19
CA TYR A 63 -4.75 0.42 -0.02
C TYR A 63 -3.29 0.42 -0.46
N LEU A 64 -2.94 -0.50 -1.35
CA LEU A 64 -1.65 -0.54 -2.02
C LEU A 64 -1.80 -0.88 -3.50
N LEU A 65 -0.80 -0.54 -4.31
CA LEU A 65 -0.67 -0.99 -5.69
C LEU A 65 0.57 -1.87 -5.85
N LEU A 66 0.40 -3.09 -6.35
CA LEU A 66 1.46 -4.06 -6.62
C LEU A 66 1.48 -4.39 -8.11
N ASN A 67 2.56 -4.04 -8.81
CA ASN A 67 2.83 -4.47 -10.18
C ASN A 67 4.08 -5.37 -10.24
N HIS A 68 4.45 -5.82 -11.44
CA HIS A 68 5.61 -6.68 -11.70
C HIS A 68 6.50 -6.12 -12.81
N ASP A 69 6.50 -4.79 -12.99
CA ASP A 69 7.13 -4.13 -14.15
C ASP A 69 8.51 -3.52 -13.79
N PHE A 70 8.95 -3.61 -12.53
CA PHE A 70 10.24 -3.08 -12.07
C PHE A 70 11.35 -4.11 -12.33
N PHE A 71 11.99 -4.05 -13.50
CA PHE A 71 12.97 -5.05 -13.96
C PHE A 71 12.42 -6.50 -13.83
N ASP A 72 11.16 -6.69 -14.23
CA ASP A 72 10.41 -7.94 -14.13
C ASP A 72 10.27 -8.49 -12.69
N HIS A 73 10.44 -7.63 -11.67
CA HIS A 73 10.21 -7.95 -10.27
C HIS A 73 8.97 -7.25 -9.71
N GLY A 74 8.40 -7.83 -8.66
CA GLY A 74 7.30 -7.23 -7.91
C GLY A 74 7.71 -5.87 -7.35
N PHE A 75 6.84 -4.88 -7.52
CA PHE A 75 7.06 -3.52 -7.03
C PHE A 75 5.78 -2.94 -6.43
N VAL A 76 5.89 -2.49 -5.18
CA VAL A 76 4.85 -1.71 -4.51
C VAL A 76 5.06 -0.25 -4.86
N SER A 77 4.26 0.26 -5.81
CA SER A 77 4.39 1.65 -6.28
C SER A 77 3.65 2.67 -5.41
N LEU A 78 2.73 2.21 -4.56
CA LEU A 78 1.95 3.08 -3.71
C LEU A 78 1.41 2.34 -2.50
N VAL A 79 1.48 2.99 -1.34
CA VAL A 79 0.79 2.57 -0.11
C VAL A 79 0.11 3.79 0.51
N VAL A 80 -1.18 3.69 0.77
CA VAL A 80 -1.97 4.76 1.39
C VAL A 80 -2.74 4.20 2.58
N VAL A 81 -2.82 5.00 3.65
CA VAL A 81 -3.61 4.69 4.84
C VAL A 81 -4.42 5.91 5.19
N ALA A 82 -5.73 5.72 5.42
CA ALA A 82 -6.64 6.78 5.81
C ALA A 82 -6.08 7.50 7.05
N PRO A 83 -6.10 8.84 7.13
CA PRO A 83 -5.46 9.59 8.22
C PRO A 83 -5.79 9.07 9.63
N GLY A 84 -7.08 8.81 9.91
CA GLY A 84 -7.55 8.26 11.19
C GLY A 84 -7.23 6.77 11.45
N GLN A 85 -6.58 6.09 10.51
CA GLN A 85 -6.21 4.67 10.58
C GLN A 85 -4.69 4.47 10.55
N GLN A 86 -3.92 5.56 10.49
CA GLN A 86 -2.46 5.53 10.55
C GLN A 86 -1.98 5.03 11.92
N ARG A 87 -0.74 4.52 11.95
CA ARG A 87 -0.09 3.98 13.16
C ARG A 87 -0.79 2.77 13.80
N GLN A 88 -1.83 2.22 13.17
CA GLN A 88 -2.55 1.00 13.61
C GLN A 88 -2.13 -0.27 12.82
N GLY A 89 -0.99 -0.20 12.12
CA GLY A 89 -0.42 -1.33 11.39
C GLY A 89 -1.06 -1.64 10.02
N VAL A 90 -1.98 -0.82 9.51
CA VAL A 90 -2.65 -1.01 8.20
C VAL A 90 -1.63 -1.19 7.08
N ALA A 91 -0.71 -0.25 6.92
CA ALA A 91 0.32 -0.31 5.88
C ALA A 91 1.19 -1.58 5.99
N ARG A 92 1.52 -2.03 7.21
CA ARG A 92 2.31 -3.24 7.42
C ARG A 92 1.56 -4.50 6.99
N ARG A 93 0.25 -4.57 7.25
CA ARG A 93 -0.56 -5.72 6.82
C ARG A 93 -0.77 -5.73 5.31
N LEU A 94 -0.95 -4.56 4.69
CA LEU A 94 -0.97 -4.40 3.24
C LEU A 94 0.34 -4.87 2.61
N LEU A 95 1.51 -4.43 3.12
CA LEU A 95 2.81 -4.93 2.67
C LEU A 95 2.93 -6.46 2.81
N GLY A 96 2.45 -7.03 3.92
CA GLY A 96 2.42 -8.48 4.08
C GLY A 96 1.52 -9.19 3.07
N ALA A 97 0.42 -8.56 2.62
CA ALA A 97 -0.40 -9.09 1.53
C ALA A 97 0.32 -8.99 0.18
N ALA A 98 1.01 -7.89 -0.09
CA ALA A 98 1.84 -7.74 -1.27
C ALA A 98 2.97 -8.78 -1.33
N GLU A 99 3.62 -9.08 -0.20
CA GLU A 99 4.62 -10.14 -0.09
C GLU A 99 4.05 -11.51 -0.48
N ARG A 100 2.88 -11.88 0.06
CA ARG A 100 2.20 -13.15 -0.28
C ARG A 100 1.71 -13.20 -1.72
N ALA A 101 1.34 -12.05 -2.29
CA ALA A 101 0.86 -11.95 -3.67
C ALA A 101 1.99 -11.81 -4.70
N CYS A 102 3.23 -11.58 -4.25
CA CYS A 102 4.35 -11.38 -5.14
C CYS A 102 4.66 -12.68 -5.88
N ARG A 103 4.77 -12.59 -7.21
CA ARG A 103 5.02 -13.73 -8.11
C ARG A 103 6.51 -13.95 -8.38
N THR A 104 7.37 -13.14 -7.79
CA THR A 104 8.81 -13.13 -8.04
C THR A 104 9.58 -13.28 -6.73
N PRO A 105 10.81 -13.84 -6.73
CA PRO A 105 11.58 -14.07 -5.50
C PRO A 105 11.96 -12.81 -4.71
N ARG A 106 11.73 -11.63 -5.28
CA ARG A 106 12.04 -10.33 -4.69
C ARG A 106 10.85 -9.40 -4.86
N LEU A 107 10.60 -8.59 -3.83
CA LEU A 107 9.65 -7.50 -3.82
C LEU A 107 10.40 -6.20 -3.53
N PHE A 108 10.13 -5.19 -4.34
CA PHE A 108 10.70 -3.86 -4.22
C PHE A 108 9.64 -2.85 -3.77
N ILE A 109 10.09 -1.79 -3.12
CA ILE A 109 9.31 -0.61 -2.77
C ILE A 109 10.25 0.58 -2.74
N SER A 110 9.72 1.77 -3.01
CA SER A 110 10.48 2.99 -2.92
C SER A 110 9.79 4.06 -2.08
N THR A 111 10.56 5.05 -1.65
CA THR A 111 10.02 6.30 -1.11
C THR A 111 11.07 7.39 -1.19
N ASN A 112 10.62 8.65 -1.27
CA ASN A 112 11.52 9.80 -1.19
C ASN A 112 12.35 9.80 0.10
N GLN A 113 13.56 10.32 0.02
CA GLN A 113 14.50 10.41 1.14
C GLN A 113 13.92 11.18 2.34
N SER A 114 13.14 12.24 2.09
CA SER A 114 12.50 13.07 3.11
C SER A 114 11.39 12.34 3.89
N ASN A 115 10.81 11.27 3.33
CA ASN A 115 9.67 10.57 3.91
C ASN A 115 10.08 9.60 5.03
N LEU A 116 10.41 10.16 6.19
CA LEU A 116 10.86 9.41 7.37
C LEU A 116 9.82 8.38 7.85
N ALA A 117 8.53 8.66 7.68
CA ALA A 117 7.45 7.76 8.09
C ALA A 117 7.44 6.49 7.24
N ALA A 118 7.51 6.62 5.90
CA ALA A 118 7.60 5.49 5.00
C ALA A 118 8.91 4.72 5.19
N ARG A 119 10.05 5.41 5.33
CA ARG A 119 11.34 4.77 5.62
C ARG A 119 11.29 3.91 6.89
N SER A 120 10.70 4.40 7.97
CA SER A 120 10.52 3.64 9.21
C SER A 120 9.59 2.44 9.03
N LEU A 121 8.50 2.58 8.27
CA LEU A 121 7.59 1.49 7.95
C LEU A 121 8.30 0.39 7.15
N ILE A 122 8.99 0.76 6.07
CA ILE A 122 9.69 -0.14 5.14
C ILE A 122 10.75 -0.96 5.89
N ALA A 123 11.56 -0.28 6.71
CA ALA A 123 12.55 -0.95 7.57
C ALA A 123 11.89 -1.95 8.55
N LYS A 124 10.79 -1.56 9.21
CA LYS A 124 10.04 -2.45 10.13
C LYS A 124 9.33 -3.61 9.41
N ALA A 125 9.07 -3.48 8.12
CA ALA A 125 8.55 -4.56 7.28
C ALA A 125 9.66 -5.52 6.82
N GLY A 126 10.93 -5.23 7.12
CA GLY A 126 12.07 -6.11 6.83
C GLY A 126 12.66 -5.95 5.44
N PHE A 127 12.33 -4.86 4.74
CA PHE A 127 13.00 -4.49 3.50
C PHE A 127 14.36 -3.87 3.81
N GLN A 128 15.32 -4.10 2.93
CA GLN A 128 16.69 -3.62 3.02
C GLN A 128 16.94 -2.55 1.96
N PRO A 129 17.78 -1.53 2.23
CA PRO A 129 18.19 -0.57 1.20
C PRO A 129 18.81 -1.28 -0.01
N SER A 130 18.47 -0.84 -1.21
CA SER A 130 18.83 -1.53 -2.46
C SER A 130 19.22 -0.58 -3.61
N GLY A 131 19.21 0.74 -3.38
CA GLY A 131 19.61 1.71 -4.39
C GLY A 131 18.99 3.08 -4.14
N VAL A 132 19.35 4.02 -5.00
CA VAL A 132 18.82 5.39 -5.04
C VAL A 132 18.59 5.77 -6.49
N ILE A 133 17.46 6.39 -6.78
CA ILE A 133 17.18 7.01 -8.07
C ILE A 133 17.14 8.53 -7.85
N GLU A 134 18.08 9.23 -8.47
CA GLU A 134 18.15 10.68 -8.49
C GLU A 134 17.33 11.25 -9.65
N ASN A 135 17.18 12.57 -9.71
CA ASN A 135 16.52 13.28 -10.81
C ASN A 135 15.02 13.00 -11.02
N LEU A 136 14.31 12.49 -10.00
CA LEU A 136 12.84 12.40 -9.99
C LEU A 136 12.21 13.64 -9.37
N ASP A 137 12.55 13.92 -8.11
CA ASP A 137 12.19 15.14 -7.40
C ASP A 137 13.45 15.94 -7.08
N GLU A 138 13.38 17.27 -7.22
CA GLU A 138 14.51 18.14 -6.96
C GLU A 138 14.91 18.08 -5.47
N GLN A 139 16.16 17.70 -5.21
CA GLN A 139 16.74 17.58 -3.87
C GLN A 139 16.09 16.52 -2.94
N ASP A 140 15.24 15.64 -3.47
CA ASP A 140 14.59 14.59 -2.67
C ASP A 140 14.58 13.24 -3.41
N PRO A 141 15.75 12.58 -3.53
CA PRO A 141 15.89 11.38 -4.33
C PRO A 141 15.05 10.22 -3.80
N GLU A 142 14.71 9.30 -4.70
CA GLU A 142 13.88 8.15 -4.40
C GLU A 142 14.76 7.00 -3.89
N LEU A 143 14.55 6.58 -2.64
CA LEU A 143 15.27 5.46 -2.03
C LEU A 143 14.59 4.14 -2.42
N ILE A 144 15.35 3.20 -2.97
CA ILE A 144 14.86 1.87 -3.35
C ILE A 144 15.17 0.87 -2.25
N PHE A 145 14.19 0.02 -1.93
CA PHE A 145 14.33 -1.06 -0.95
C PHE A 145 13.89 -2.40 -1.55
N CYS A 146 14.49 -3.48 -1.08
CA CYS A 146 14.26 -4.84 -1.56
C CYS A 146 14.05 -5.80 -0.39
N LYS A 147 13.16 -6.78 -0.59
CA LYS A 147 12.97 -7.92 0.31
C LYS A 147 12.88 -9.20 -0.52
N ARG A 148 13.58 -10.25 -0.09
CA ARG A 148 13.36 -11.60 -0.64
C ARG A 148 12.02 -12.13 -0.13
N VAL A 149 11.21 -12.65 -1.03
CA VAL A 149 9.88 -13.20 -0.74
C VAL A 149 9.77 -14.58 -1.40
N GLY A 150 9.24 -15.55 -0.67
CA GLY A 150 9.27 -16.97 -0.99
C GLY A 150 9.20 -17.81 0.27
#